data_AF-A0A1Y3MLW8-F1
#
_entry.id   AF-A0A1Y3MLW8-F1
#
_cell.length_a   1.000
_cell.length_b   1.000
_cell.length_c   1.000
_cell.angle_alpha   90.00
_cell.angle_beta   90.00
_cell.angle_gamma   90.00
#
_symmetry.space_group_name_H-M   'P 1'
#
loop_
_entity.id
_entity.type
_entity.pdbx_description
1 polymer ?
#
loop_
_entity_poly.entity_id
_entity_poly.type
_entity_poly.pdbx_seq_one_letter_code
_entity_poly.pdbx_strand_id
1 'polypeptide(L)'
;MTLAEQNDTGKTVLTVFVVYDLPGRDCHALASNGELLANDSDWARYQSEYIDVIEEKLKTYKSQPVVLVVEPDSLANMVTNLDSTPACRDSEKYYMDGHAYLIKKLGVLPHVAMYLDIGHAFWLGWDDNRLKAGKVYSKVIQSGTPGNVRGFASNVANYTPWEDPTLSRGPDTEWNPCPDEKRYIEAMYKDFTSAGIKSVYFIDDTSRNGHKTDRTHPGEWCNQTGVGIGARPQANPISGMDYLDAFYWVKPLGESDGTSDESAKRYDGYCGHATAMKPAPEAGQWFQKHFEQGLENANPPL
;
A
#
# COMPACT_ATOMS: atom_id res chain seq x y z
N MET A 1 25.43 -4.50 -16.87
CA MET A 1 26.25 -4.60 -15.64
C MET A 1 25.29 -4.50 -14.47
N THR A 2 25.27 -5.48 -13.58
CA THR A 2 24.38 -5.45 -12.41
C THR A 2 24.79 -4.28 -11.50
N LEU A 3 23.80 -3.58 -10.94
CA LEU A 3 24.01 -2.44 -10.04
C LEU A 3 24.72 -1.24 -10.71
N ALA A 4 24.33 -0.92 -11.96
CA ALA A 4 24.97 0.14 -12.76
C ALA A 4 25.08 1.48 -12.01
N GLU A 5 23.99 1.93 -11.36
CA GLU A 5 23.98 3.19 -10.60
C GLU A 5 24.88 3.15 -9.36
N GLN A 6 24.92 2.02 -8.63
CA GLN A 6 25.85 1.87 -7.51
C GLN A 6 27.31 1.91 -7.97
N ASN A 7 27.61 1.23 -9.08
CA ASN A 7 28.96 1.19 -9.63
C ASN A 7 29.40 2.56 -10.16
N ASP A 8 28.48 3.31 -10.77
CA ASP A 8 28.75 4.64 -11.31
C ASP A 8 28.94 5.69 -10.20
N THR A 9 28.08 5.66 -9.17
CA THR A 9 28.11 6.65 -8.10
C THR A 9 29.03 6.31 -6.93
N GLY A 10 29.45 5.04 -6.81
CA GLY A 10 30.16 4.51 -5.64
C GLY A 10 29.33 4.51 -4.35
N LYS A 11 28.02 4.77 -4.45
CA LYS A 11 27.11 4.82 -3.31
C LYS A 11 26.20 3.60 -3.29
N THR A 12 25.79 3.20 -2.08
CA THR A 12 24.71 2.22 -1.93
C THR A 12 23.41 2.86 -2.39
N VAL A 13 22.76 2.24 -3.38
CA VAL A 13 21.41 2.60 -3.82
C VAL A 13 20.44 1.71 -3.04
N LEU A 14 19.27 2.21 -2.68
CA LEU A 14 18.18 1.41 -2.12
C LEU A 14 17.15 1.16 -3.22
N THR A 15 16.85 -0.11 -3.51
CA THR A 15 15.82 -0.44 -4.50
C THR A 15 14.52 -0.78 -3.80
N VAL A 16 13.41 -0.18 -4.24
CA VAL A 16 12.08 -0.46 -3.71
C VAL A 16 11.26 -1.19 -4.77
N PHE A 17 10.61 -2.28 -4.38
CA PHE A 17 9.64 -3.00 -5.20
C PHE A 17 8.31 -3.09 -4.48
N VAL A 18 7.23 -3.23 -5.25
CA VAL A 18 5.93 -3.64 -4.73
C VAL A 18 5.72 -5.10 -5.12
N VAL A 19 5.46 -5.95 -4.13
CA VAL A 19 5.05 -7.36 -4.32
C VAL A 19 3.53 -7.36 -4.25
N TYR A 20 2.83 -7.68 -5.33
CA TYR A 20 1.38 -7.42 -5.44
C TYR A 20 0.71 -8.36 -6.44
N ASP A 21 0.67 -9.64 -6.11
CA ASP A 21 0.06 -10.66 -6.99
C ASP A 21 -0.62 -11.79 -6.22
N LEU A 22 -1.12 -11.54 -5.00
CA LEU A 22 -1.85 -12.55 -4.24
C LEU A 22 -3.01 -13.18 -5.03
N PRO A 23 -3.25 -14.50 -4.87
CA PRO A 23 -4.46 -15.13 -5.39
C PRO A 23 -5.72 -14.49 -4.83
N GLY A 24 -6.65 -14.09 -5.70
CA GLY A 24 -7.85 -13.35 -5.32
C GLY A 24 -7.59 -11.88 -5.01
N ARG A 25 -6.55 -11.28 -5.59
CA ARG A 25 -6.16 -9.87 -5.40
C ARG A 25 -7.34 -8.90 -5.51
N ASP A 26 -7.35 -7.86 -4.69
CA ASP A 26 -8.36 -6.79 -4.68
C ASP A 26 -9.77 -7.31 -4.41
N CYS A 27 -9.90 -8.18 -3.41
CA CYS A 27 -11.12 -8.97 -3.17
C CYS A 27 -12.40 -8.15 -2.91
N HIS A 28 -12.27 -6.86 -2.57
CA HIS A 28 -13.38 -5.94 -2.32
C HIS A 28 -13.61 -4.95 -3.46
N ALA A 29 -12.74 -4.91 -4.47
CA ALA A 29 -12.95 -4.12 -5.67
C ALA A 29 -14.04 -4.76 -6.57
N LEU A 30 -14.66 -3.96 -7.42
CA LEU A 30 -15.62 -4.48 -8.42
C LEU A 30 -14.89 -5.19 -9.56
N ALA A 31 -13.64 -4.78 -9.83
CA ALA A 31 -12.75 -5.45 -10.76
C ALA A 31 -11.30 -5.48 -10.22
N SER A 32 -10.59 -6.54 -10.55
CA SER A 32 -9.17 -6.72 -10.23
C SER A 32 -8.38 -7.01 -11.51
N ASN A 33 -7.14 -6.52 -11.54
CA ASN A 33 -6.17 -6.86 -12.58
C ASN A 33 -5.29 -8.06 -12.20
N GLY A 34 -5.55 -8.73 -11.06
CA GLY A 34 -4.79 -9.88 -10.60
C GLY A 34 -4.95 -11.07 -11.55
N GLU A 35 -3.85 -11.71 -11.91
CA GLU A 35 -3.90 -12.88 -12.80
C GLU A 35 -4.20 -14.19 -12.06
N LEU A 36 -3.99 -14.21 -10.74
CA LEU A 36 -4.16 -15.37 -9.88
C LEU A 36 -5.54 -15.34 -9.19
N LEU A 37 -6.36 -16.37 -9.42
CA LEU A 37 -7.67 -16.50 -8.80
C LEU A 37 -7.55 -17.15 -7.42
N ALA A 38 -8.54 -16.97 -6.55
CA ALA A 38 -8.58 -17.59 -5.21
C ALA A 38 -8.83 -19.12 -5.28
N ASN A 39 -7.84 -19.88 -5.72
CA ASN A 39 -7.89 -21.35 -5.81
C ASN A 39 -6.51 -21.97 -5.55
N ASP A 40 -6.48 -23.27 -5.25
CA ASP A 40 -5.25 -24.00 -4.91
C ASP A 40 -4.22 -24.09 -6.07
N SER A 41 -4.68 -24.04 -7.33
CA SER A 41 -3.79 -24.08 -8.50
C SER A 41 -3.02 -22.77 -8.64
N ASP A 42 -3.70 -21.64 -8.54
CA ASP A 42 -3.08 -20.32 -8.61
C ASP A 42 -2.32 -19.99 -7.32
N TRP A 43 -2.71 -20.56 -6.18
CA TRP A 43 -1.87 -20.57 -4.98
C TRP A 43 -0.52 -21.23 -5.24
N ALA A 44 -0.48 -22.39 -5.88
CA ALA A 44 0.78 -23.04 -6.22
C ALA A 44 1.63 -22.15 -7.15
N ARG A 45 1.01 -21.46 -8.12
CA ARG A 45 1.70 -20.51 -9.01
C ARG A 45 2.25 -19.30 -8.25
N TYR A 46 1.48 -18.71 -7.34
CA TYR A 46 1.96 -17.61 -6.48
C TYR A 46 3.23 -18.01 -5.72
N GLN A 47 3.30 -19.25 -5.24
CA GLN A 47 4.48 -19.74 -4.55
C GLN A 47 5.67 -19.94 -5.50
N SER A 48 5.49 -20.75 -6.56
CA SER A 48 6.62 -21.24 -7.38
C SER A 48 7.01 -20.34 -8.54
N GLU A 49 6.04 -19.64 -9.14
CA GLU A 49 6.24 -18.80 -10.34
C GLU A 49 6.46 -17.33 -9.96
N TYR A 50 6.09 -16.93 -8.75
CA TYR A 50 6.21 -15.54 -8.28
C TYR A 50 7.17 -15.40 -7.10
N ILE A 51 6.80 -15.83 -5.89
CA ILE A 51 7.60 -15.60 -4.67
C ILE A 51 8.96 -16.32 -4.71
N ASP A 52 9.00 -17.57 -5.16
CA ASP A 52 10.26 -18.33 -5.31
C ASP A 52 11.22 -17.68 -6.32
N VAL A 53 10.67 -17.13 -7.40
CA VAL A 53 11.45 -16.41 -8.43
C VAL A 53 12.04 -15.13 -7.85
N ILE A 54 11.25 -14.36 -7.07
CA ILE A 54 11.74 -13.17 -6.36
C ILE A 54 12.85 -13.55 -5.37
N GLU A 55 12.66 -14.62 -4.59
CA GLU A 55 13.67 -15.10 -3.63
C GLU A 55 15.00 -15.44 -4.31
N GLU A 56 14.96 -16.11 -5.47
CA GLU A 56 16.16 -16.45 -6.26
C GLU A 56 16.94 -15.18 -6.65
N LYS A 57 16.24 -14.14 -7.13
CA LYS A 57 16.89 -12.88 -7.52
C LYS A 57 17.46 -12.14 -6.32
N LEU A 58 16.74 -12.09 -5.20
CA LEU A 58 17.23 -11.46 -3.97
C LEU A 58 18.43 -12.23 -3.38
N LYS A 59 18.49 -13.56 -3.50
CA LYS A 59 19.68 -14.35 -3.13
C LYS A 59 20.86 -14.14 -4.07
N THR A 60 20.63 -13.69 -5.30
CA THR A 60 21.69 -13.36 -6.25
C THR A 60 22.29 -11.99 -5.96
N TYR A 61 21.47 -10.98 -5.68
CA TYR A 61 21.90 -9.58 -5.50
C TYR A 61 22.04 -9.17 -4.03
N LYS A 62 22.82 -9.92 -3.24
CA LYS A 62 22.92 -9.73 -1.78
C LYS A 62 23.54 -8.40 -1.32
N SER A 63 24.28 -7.71 -2.19
CA SER A 63 24.91 -6.42 -1.88
C SER A 63 23.98 -5.22 -2.09
N GLN A 64 22.84 -5.43 -2.77
CA GLN A 64 21.83 -4.41 -3.04
C GLN A 64 20.82 -4.45 -1.89
N PRO A 65 20.71 -3.41 -1.04
CA PRO A 65 19.61 -3.35 -0.10
C PRO A 65 18.29 -3.18 -0.86
N VAL A 66 17.27 -3.92 -0.44
CA VAL A 66 15.96 -3.96 -1.08
C VAL A 66 14.86 -3.70 -0.06
N VAL A 67 13.91 -2.85 -0.42
CA VAL A 67 12.63 -2.71 0.26
C VAL A 67 11.54 -3.38 -0.55
N LEU A 68 10.68 -4.14 0.12
CA LEU A 68 9.45 -4.69 -0.47
C LEU A 68 8.26 -4.07 0.24
N VAL A 69 7.44 -3.33 -0.51
CA VAL A 69 6.07 -2.98 -0.10
C VAL A 69 5.20 -4.18 -0.44
N VAL A 70 4.56 -4.76 0.56
CA VAL A 70 3.98 -6.09 0.47
C VAL A 70 2.47 -5.99 0.37
N GLU A 71 1.98 -6.48 -0.77
CA GLU A 71 0.60 -6.79 -1.10
C GLU A 71 -0.39 -5.70 -0.65
N PRO A 72 -0.35 -4.51 -1.28
CA PRO A 72 -1.38 -3.50 -1.07
C PRO A 72 -2.80 -4.05 -1.19
N ASP A 73 -3.76 -3.45 -0.47
CA ASP A 73 -5.19 -3.82 -0.54
C ASP A 73 -5.49 -5.28 -0.12
N SER A 74 -4.65 -5.89 0.72
CA SER A 74 -4.81 -7.31 1.09
C SER A 74 -5.27 -7.50 2.54
N LEU A 75 -4.36 -7.37 3.53
CA LEU A 75 -4.68 -7.62 4.93
C LEU A 75 -5.66 -6.61 5.51
N ALA A 76 -5.75 -5.39 4.98
CA ALA A 76 -6.79 -4.43 5.34
C ALA A 76 -8.20 -4.97 5.01
N ASN A 77 -8.37 -5.67 3.88
CA ASN A 77 -9.62 -6.36 3.55
C ASN A 77 -9.95 -7.48 4.54
N MET A 78 -8.94 -8.17 5.10
CA MET A 78 -9.13 -9.19 6.14
C MET A 78 -9.61 -8.60 7.47
N VAL A 79 -9.44 -7.30 7.68
CA VAL A 79 -9.90 -6.60 8.88
C VAL A 79 -11.35 -6.15 8.76
N THR A 80 -11.78 -5.67 7.58
CA THR A 80 -13.05 -4.97 7.44
C THR A 80 -14.08 -5.63 6.52
N ASN A 81 -13.66 -6.47 5.56
CA ASN A 81 -14.50 -6.81 4.40
C ASN A 81 -14.88 -8.30 4.30
N LEU A 82 -14.43 -9.15 5.23
CA LEU A 82 -14.78 -10.57 5.26
C LEU A 82 -16.30 -10.82 5.36
N ASP A 83 -17.00 -10.10 6.25
CA ASP A 83 -18.43 -10.36 6.48
C ASP A 83 -19.29 -9.87 5.31
N SER A 84 -18.92 -8.74 4.70
CA SER A 84 -19.69 -8.09 3.64
C SER A 84 -19.41 -8.65 2.24
N THR A 85 -18.26 -9.29 2.02
CA THR A 85 -17.76 -9.58 0.67
C THR A 85 -17.39 -11.05 0.48
N PRO A 86 -18.18 -11.84 -0.28
CA PRO A 86 -17.88 -13.24 -0.55
C PRO A 86 -16.48 -13.48 -1.11
N ALA A 87 -16.04 -12.68 -2.09
CA ALA A 87 -14.72 -12.80 -2.69
C ALA A 87 -13.58 -12.64 -1.66
N CYS A 88 -13.74 -11.78 -0.65
CA CYS A 88 -12.76 -11.66 0.44
C CYS A 88 -12.74 -12.89 1.35
N ARG A 89 -13.88 -13.52 1.62
CA ARG A 89 -13.91 -14.79 2.37
C ARG A 89 -13.23 -15.91 1.60
N ASP A 90 -13.51 -16.01 0.31
CA ASP A 90 -12.89 -17.02 -0.55
C ASP A 90 -11.38 -16.80 -0.67
N SER A 91 -10.93 -15.55 -0.57
CA SER A 91 -9.51 -15.16 -0.64
C SER A 91 -8.78 -15.22 0.71
N GLU A 92 -9.48 -15.33 1.84
CA GLU A 92 -8.91 -15.19 3.19
C GLU A 92 -7.72 -16.13 3.40
N LYS A 93 -7.88 -17.40 3.03
CA LYS A 93 -6.82 -18.40 3.13
C LYS A 93 -5.56 -17.95 2.38
N TYR A 94 -5.71 -17.52 1.13
CA TYR A 94 -4.57 -17.19 0.27
C TYR A 94 -3.89 -15.90 0.70
N TYR A 95 -4.63 -14.92 1.21
CA TYR A 95 -4.04 -13.70 1.76
C TYR A 95 -3.22 -14.02 3.01
N MET A 96 -3.80 -14.75 3.98
CA MET A 96 -3.12 -15.08 5.22
C MET A 96 -1.91 -15.99 5.00
N ASP A 97 -2.05 -17.04 4.18
CA ASP A 97 -0.97 -17.99 3.88
C ASP A 97 0.09 -17.38 2.95
N GLY A 98 -0.32 -16.53 1.99
CA GLY A 98 0.59 -15.87 1.06
C GLY A 98 1.52 -14.87 1.74
N HIS A 99 0.99 -14.08 2.68
CA HIS A 99 1.84 -13.23 3.52
C HIS A 99 2.79 -14.05 4.39
N ALA A 100 2.30 -15.09 5.05
CA ALA A 100 3.16 -15.95 5.86
C ALA A 100 4.27 -16.59 5.01
N TYR A 101 3.95 -17.04 3.79
CA TYR A 101 4.90 -17.63 2.86
C TYR A 101 5.98 -16.64 2.41
N LEU A 102 5.59 -15.44 1.96
CA LEU A 102 6.55 -14.42 1.51
C LEU A 102 7.41 -13.93 2.68
N ILE A 103 6.84 -13.76 3.89
CA ILE A 103 7.61 -13.35 5.06
C ILE A 103 8.67 -14.40 5.38
N LYS A 104 8.27 -15.68 5.42
CA LYS A 104 9.17 -16.80 5.72
C LYS A 104 10.33 -16.93 4.73
N LYS A 105 10.09 -16.61 3.46
CA LYS A 105 11.05 -16.78 2.37
C LYS A 105 11.97 -15.57 2.22
N LEU A 106 11.40 -14.36 2.27
CA LEU A 106 12.11 -13.13 1.94
C LEU A 106 12.63 -12.42 3.20
N GLY A 107 11.92 -12.51 4.33
CA GLY A 107 12.28 -11.86 5.59
C GLY A 107 13.44 -12.48 6.35
N VAL A 108 14.00 -13.59 5.86
CA VAL A 108 15.24 -14.17 6.37
C VAL A 108 16.48 -13.58 5.68
N LEU A 109 16.30 -12.82 4.61
CA LEU A 109 17.38 -12.20 3.86
C LEU A 109 17.79 -10.87 4.53
N PRO A 110 19.02 -10.72 5.01
CA PRO A 110 19.42 -9.59 5.86
C PRO A 110 19.46 -8.24 5.12
N HIS A 111 19.51 -8.25 3.79
CA HIS A 111 19.49 -7.06 2.93
C HIS A 111 18.08 -6.67 2.47
N VAL A 112 17.03 -7.38 2.94
CA VAL A 112 15.63 -7.14 2.57
C VAL A 112 14.86 -6.58 3.76
N ALA A 113 14.21 -5.43 3.56
CA ALA A 113 13.26 -4.86 4.50
C ALA A 113 11.84 -4.94 3.93
N MET A 114 10.92 -5.59 4.63
CA MET A 114 9.52 -5.71 4.20
C MET A 114 8.63 -4.77 5.00
N TYR A 115 7.72 -4.09 4.30
CA TYR A 115 6.67 -3.26 4.86
C TYR A 115 5.32 -3.82 4.40
N LEU A 116 4.54 -4.37 5.34
CA LEU A 116 3.21 -4.89 5.01
C LEU A 116 2.25 -3.71 4.84
N ASP A 117 1.49 -3.68 3.76
CA ASP A 117 0.47 -2.65 3.57
C ASP A 117 -0.55 -2.67 4.72
N ILE A 118 -0.94 -1.49 5.20
CA ILE A 118 -1.95 -1.30 6.25
C ILE A 118 -3.10 -0.39 5.78
N GLY A 119 -3.35 -0.31 4.47
CA GLY A 119 -4.31 0.63 3.92
C GLY A 119 -3.96 2.07 4.30
N HIS A 120 -4.95 2.82 4.76
CA HIS A 120 -4.80 4.25 5.09
C HIS A 120 -5.73 4.67 6.24
N ALA A 121 -5.62 5.92 6.66
CA ALA A 121 -6.31 6.47 7.82
C ALA A 121 -7.83 6.35 7.73
N PHE A 122 -8.40 6.54 6.53
CA PHE A 122 -9.84 6.36 6.27
C PHE A 122 -10.24 4.93 5.90
N TRP A 123 -9.44 3.95 6.27
CA TRP A 123 -9.81 2.54 6.21
C TRP A 123 -9.68 1.86 7.57
N LEU A 124 -8.45 1.78 8.08
CA LEU A 124 -8.21 1.13 9.36
C LEU A 124 -8.17 2.11 10.54
N GLY A 125 -8.27 3.42 10.32
CA GLY A 125 -8.08 4.44 11.35
C GLY A 125 -9.14 4.50 12.46
N TRP A 126 -10.25 3.77 12.37
CA TRP A 126 -11.19 3.63 13.50
C TRP A 126 -10.65 2.69 14.58
N ASP A 127 -10.95 3.00 15.84
CA ASP A 127 -10.41 2.28 17.01
C ASP A 127 -10.62 0.76 16.91
N ASP A 128 -11.84 0.32 16.60
CA ASP A 128 -12.16 -1.10 16.47
C ASP A 128 -11.41 -1.77 15.30
N ASN A 129 -11.19 -1.03 14.20
CA ASN A 129 -10.44 -1.54 13.04
C ASN A 129 -8.95 -1.68 13.38
N ARG A 130 -8.33 -0.68 14.02
CA ARG A 130 -6.92 -0.77 14.45
C ARG A 130 -6.68 -1.91 15.44
N LEU A 131 -7.58 -2.10 16.41
CA LEU A 131 -7.50 -3.21 17.37
C LEU A 131 -7.63 -4.58 16.71
N LYS A 132 -8.50 -4.72 15.70
CA LYS A 132 -8.61 -5.94 14.89
C LYS A 132 -7.36 -6.14 14.02
N ALA A 133 -6.85 -5.06 13.41
CA ALA A 133 -5.62 -5.10 12.62
C ALA A 133 -4.44 -5.63 13.46
N GLY A 134 -4.23 -5.11 14.68
CA GLY A 134 -3.17 -5.63 15.56
C GLY A 134 -3.18 -7.16 15.71
N LYS A 135 -4.36 -7.78 15.78
CA LYS A 135 -4.53 -9.24 15.84
C LYS A 135 -4.21 -9.93 14.51
N VAL A 136 -4.72 -9.41 13.40
CA VAL A 136 -4.49 -9.98 12.05
C VAL A 136 -3.01 -9.94 11.70
N TYR A 137 -2.38 -8.78 11.81
CA TYR A 137 -0.97 -8.59 11.44
C TYR A 137 -0.03 -9.37 12.37
N SER A 138 -0.28 -9.37 13.69
CA SER A 138 0.50 -10.20 14.61
C SER A 138 0.42 -11.69 14.27
N LYS A 139 -0.77 -12.19 13.91
CA LYS A 139 -0.98 -13.59 13.53
C LYS A 139 -0.20 -13.94 12.26
N VAL A 140 -0.29 -13.10 11.23
CA VAL A 140 0.40 -13.32 9.95
C VAL A 140 1.93 -13.30 10.12
N ILE A 141 2.46 -12.30 10.83
CA ILE A 141 3.90 -12.20 11.11
C ILE A 141 4.38 -13.44 11.88
N GLN A 142 3.62 -13.90 12.87
CA GLN A 142 3.96 -15.11 13.61
C GLN A 142 4.00 -16.35 12.71
N SER A 143 3.00 -16.53 11.83
CA SER A 143 2.96 -17.62 10.85
C SER A 143 4.12 -17.59 9.85
N GLY A 144 4.68 -16.41 9.57
CA GLY A 144 5.84 -16.22 8.70
C GLY A 144 7.21 -16.48 9.34
N THR A 145 7.28 -16.90 10.60
CA THR A 145 8.55 -17.21 11.29
C THR A 145 9.37 -18.27 10.52
N PRO A 146 10.71 -18.14 10.40
CA PRO A 146 11.60 -17.17 11.07
C PRO A 146 11.83 -15.86 10.31
N GLY A 147 11.03 -15.55 9.30
CA GLY A 147 11.14 -14.29 8.56
C GLY A 147 10.82 -13.08 9.44
N ASN A 148 11.50 -11.96 9.18
CA ASN A 148 11.27 -10.69 9.86
C ASN A 148 10.54 -9.72 8.94
N VAL A 149 9.66 -8.91 9.52
CA VAL A 149 9.06 -7.74 8.88
C VAL A 149 9.68 -6.50 9.50
N ARG A 150 10.07 -5.51 8.68
CA ARG A 150 10.61 -4.24 9.18
C ARG A 150 9.47 -3.40 9.75
N GLY A 151 8.38 -3.28 9.01
CA GLY A 151 7.28 -2.40 9.39
C GLY A 151 6.08 -2.50 8.47
N PHE A 152 5.44 -1.37 8.24
CA PHE A 152 4.16 -1.24 7.56
C PHE A 152 4.17 -0.09 6.55
N ALA A 153 3.41 -0.22 5.46
CA ALA A 153 3.23 0.82 4.46
C ALA A 153 1.82 1.39 4.55
N SER A 154 1.68 2.70 4.69
CA SER A 154 0.40 3.40 4.70
C SER A 154 0.19 4.22 3.44
N ASN A 155 -1.08 4.53 3.17
CA ASN A 155 -1.53 5.44 2.11
C ASN A 155 -1.19 4.99 0.67
N VAL A 156 -0.75 3.75 0.47
CA VAL A 156 -0.30 3.23 -0.82
C VAL A 156 -1.39 3.47 -1.88
N ALA A 157 -1.04 4.18 -2.94
CA ALA A 157 -1.96 4.58 -4.01
C ALA A 157 -3.21 5.35 -3.54
N ASN A 158 -3.19 5.98 -2.37
CA ASN A 158 -4.29 6.80 -1.89
C ASN A 158 -3.91 8.30 -1.93
N TYR A 159 -4.77 9.15 -1.38
CA TYR A 159 -4.70 10.60 -1.43
C TYR A 159 -4.88 11.23 -0.04
N THR A 160 -4.87 10.42 1.02
CA THR A 160 -5.08 10.94 2.36
C THR A 160 -3.90 11.83 2.72
N PRO A 161 -4.14 13.08 3.18
CA PRO A 161 -3.06 13.99 3.52
C PRO A 161 -2.23 13.44 4.67
N TRP A 162 -0.94 13.77 4.68
CA TRP A 162 -0.07 13.47 5.82
C TRP A 162 -0.63 14.09 7.11
N GLU A 163 -0.91 15.39 7.09
CA GLU A 163 -1.45 16.13 8.23
C GLU A 163 -2.42 17.19 7.73
N ASP A 164 -3.64 17.22 8.28
CA ASP A 164 -4.61 18.28 8.03
C ASP A 164 -5.20 18.78 9.36
N PRO A 165 -4.79 19.98 9.83
CA PRO A 165 -5.25 20.53 11.10
C PRO A 165 -6.73 20.94 11.09
N THR A 166 -7.36 21.02 9.91
CA THR A 166 -8.80 21.32 9.79
C THR A 166 -9.66 20.07 10.00
N LEU A 167 -9.08 18.88 9.81
CA LEU A 167 -9.77 17.62 10.05
C LEU A 167 -9.73 17.28 11.54
N SER A 168 -10.89 16.93 12.09
CA SER A 168 -11.04 16.47 13.47
C SER A 168 -12.06 15.33 13.54
N ARG A 169 -12.11 14.63 14.67
CA ARG A 169 -13.10 13.57 14.88
C ARG A 169 -14.49 14.19 14.94
N GLY A 170 -15.33 13.86 13.96
CA GLY A 170 -16.68 14.41 13.87
C GLY A 170 -17.49 13.78 12.74
N PRO A 171 -18.71 14.29 12.48
CA PRO A 171 -19.58 13.76 11.43
C PRO A 171 -18.93 13.72 10.04
N ASP A 172 -18.18 14.75 9.67
CA ASP A 172 -17.52 14.87 8.36
C ASP A 172 -16.38 13.87 8.14
N THR A 173 -15.89 13.27 9.22
CA THR A 173 -14.86 12.22 9.20
C THR A 173 -15.42 10.88 9.65
N GLU A 174 -16.75 10.73 9.69
CA GLU A 174 -17.46 9.53 10.16
C GLU A 174 -16.97 9.07 11.54
N TRP A 175 -16.70 10.05 12.41
CA TRP A 175 -16.16 9.86 13.76
C TRP A 175 -14.82 9.12 13.82
N ASN A 176 -14.05 9.11 12.72
CA ASN A 176 -12.70 8.59 12.66
C ASN A 176 -11.77 9.40 13.59
N PRO A 177 -11.13 8.77 14.60
CA PRO A 177 -10.18 9.46 15.48
C PRO A 177 -8.87 9.84 14.78
N CYS A 178 -8.57 9.23 13.63
CA CYS A 178 -7.36 9.43 12.84
C CYS A 178 -7.71 9.95 11.44
N PRO A 179 -8.17 11.19 11.25
CA PRO A 179 -8.59 11.67 9.94
C PRO A 179 -7.43 12.20 9.06
N ASP A 180 -6.20 11.75 9.31
CA ASP A 180 -5.02 11.92 8.43
C ASP A 180 -3.99 10.81 8.72
N GLU A 181 -2.98 10.67 7.84
CA GLU A 181 -1.99 9.59 7.96
C GLU A 181 -1.08 9.74 9.19
N LYS A 182 -0.75 10.97 9.61
CA LYS A 182 0.05 11.22 10.82
C LYS A 182 -0.63 10.67 12.06
N ARG A 183 -1.88 11.05 12.32
CA ARG A 183 -2.65 10.56 13.48
C ARG A 183 -2.91 9.07 13.38
N TYR A 184 -3.08 8.54 12.17
CA TYR A 184 -3.23 7.12 11.92
C TYR A 184 -1.98 6.33 12.29
N ILE A 185 -0.80 6.73 11.80
CA ILE A 185 0.47 6.08 12.10
C ILE A 185 0.82 6.20 13.59
N GLU A 186 0.60 7.35 14.23
CA GLU A 186 0.80 7.53 15.68
C GLU A 186 -0.06 6.56 16.51
N ALA A 187 -1.32 6.34 16.10
CA ALA A 187 -2.22 5.42 16.77
C ALA A 187 -1.87 3.96 16.47
N MET A 188 -1.58 3.62 15.21
CA MET A 188 -1.15 2.28 14.80
C MET A 188 0.16 1.87 15.47
N TYR A 189 1.13 2.78 15.62
CA TYR A 189 2.37 2.49 16.35
C TYR A 189 2.09 1.99 17.77
N LYS A 190 1.17 2.66 18.48
CA LYS A 190 0.76 2.26 19.85
C LYS A 190 0.01 0.93 19.85
N ASP A 191 -0.95 0.77 18.95
CA ASP A 191 -1.82 -0.41 18.89
C ASP A 191 -1.05 -1.67 18.47
N PHE A 192 -0.14 -1.57 17.50
CA PHE A 192 0.70 -2.69 17.04
C PHE A 192 1.78 -3.06 18.05
N THR A 193 2.39 -2.07 18.71
CA THR A 193 3.30 -2.33 19.83
C THR A 193 2.56 -3.07 20.96
N SER A 194 1.34 -2.62 21.29
CA SER A 194 0.50 -3.26 22.32
C SER A 194 0.04 -4.67 21.93
N ALA A 195 -0.09 -4.95 20.63
CA ALA A 195 -0.35 -6.28 20.10
C ALA A 195 0.87 -7.23 20.16
N GLY A 196 2.03 -6.75 20.62
CA GLY A 196 3.25 -7.55 20.77
C GLY A 196 4.07 -7.71 19.48
N ILE A 197 3.79 -6.91 18.45
CA ILE A 197 4.62 -6.87 17.24
C ILE A 197 5.96 -6.23 17.60
N LYS A 198 7.06 -6.94 17.30
CA LYS A 198 8.41 -6.55 17.76
C LYS A 198 9.03 -5.41 16.95
N SER A 199 8.73 -5.32 15.65
CA SER A 199 9.26 -4.30 14.75
C SER A 199 8.09 -3.51 14.18
N VAL A 200 7.97 -2.24 14.59
CA VAL A 200 6.85 -1.37 14.25
C VAL A 200 7.42 -0.07 13.69
N TYR A 201 7.80 -0.12 12.42
CA TYR A 201 8.23 1.03 11.63
C TYR A 201 7.23 1.28 10.50
N PHE A 202 7.29 2.45 9.89
CA PHE A 202 6.35 2.85 8.85
C PHE A 202 7.05 3.52 7.68
N ILE A 203 6.50 3.31 6.50
CA ILE A 203 6.64 4.23 5.37
C ILE A 203 5.25 4.75 5.00
N ASP A 204 5.18 5.99 4.52
CA ASP A 204 3.94 6.59 4.04
C ASP A 204 4.07 6.95 2.55
N ASP A 205 3.07 6.55 1.76
CA ASP A 205 2.98 6.94 0.35
C ASP A 205 2.48 8.39 0.22
N THR A 206 3.38 9.25 -0.24
CA THR A 206 3.15 10.69 -0.42
C THR A 206 3.10 11.08 -1.91
N SER A 207 2.98 10.10 -2.80
CA SER A 207 3.00 10.31 -4.26
C SER A 207 1.91 11.25 -4.76
N ARG A 208 0.73 11.26 -4.10
CA ARG A 208 -0.48 11.94 -4.60
C ARG A 208 -1.27 12.71 -3.54
N ASN A 209 -0.66 13.02 -2.39
CA ASN A 209 -1.35 13.62 -1.24
C ASN A 209 -0.91 15.06 -0.91
N GLY A 210 -0.40 15.81 -1.88
CA GLY A 210 0.05 17.20 -1.66
C GLY A 210 -1.07 18.17 -1.28
N HIS A 211 -2.29 17.91 -1.76
CA HIS A 211 -3.48 18.65 -1.40
C HIS A 211 -4.65 17.72 -1.14
N LYS A 212 -5.68 18.28 -0.48
CA LYS A 212 -7.01 17.69 -0.48
C LYS A 212 -7.52 17.62 -1.92
N THR A 213 -7.84 16.42 -2.38
CA THR A 213 -8.45 16.19 -3.68
C THR A 213 -9.91 16.65 -3.71
N ASP A 214 -10.52 16.62 -4.89
CA ASP A 214 -11.93 16.94 -5.08
C ASP A 214 -12.87 15.84 -4.57
N ARG A 215 -12.33 14.75 -3.99
CA ARG A 215 -13.11 13.61 -3.48
C ARG A 215 -14.17 14.07 -2.48
N THR A 216 -15.39 13.59 -2.66
CA THR A 216 -16.52 13.90 -1.77
C THR A 216 -16.67 12.89 -0.64
N HIS A 217 -16.05 11.72 -0.80
CA HIS A 217 -16.00 10.66 0.19
C HIS A 217 -14.58 10.06 0.25
N PRO A 218 -14.04 9.73 1.43
CA PRO A 218 -12.66 9.25 1.55
C PRO A 218 -12.41 7.90 0.89
N GLY A 219 -13.46 7.11 0.67
CA GLY A 219 -13.42 5.86 -0.10
C GLY A 219 -13.32 6.06 -1.63
N GLU A 220 -13.35 7.28 -2.16
CA GLU A 220 -13.10 7.52 -3.59
C GLU A 220 -11.59 7.51 -3.86
N TRP A 221 -11.15 6.47 -4.56
CA TRP A 221 -9.73 6.18 -4.78
C TRP A 221 -9.30 6.24 -6.25
N CYS A 222 -10.22 6.13 -7.22
CA CYS A 222 -9.82 6.02 -8.62
C CYS A 222 -9.59 7.41 -9.25
N ASN A 223 -8.37 7.67 -9.76
CA ASN A 223 -7.98 8.80 -10.61
C ASN A 223 -8.50 10.16 -10.10
N GLN A 224 -8.32 10.48 -8.82
CA GLN A 224 -9.00 11.63 -8.23
C GLN A 224 -8.60 12.96 -8.89
N THR A 225 -9.60 13.79 -9.16
CA THR A 225 -9.41 15.19 -9.57
C THR A 225 -8.93 16.04 -8.39
N GLY A 226 -8.22 17.12 -8.68
CA GLY A 226 -7.54 17.91 -7.67
C GLY A 226 -6.31 17.21 -7.09
N VAL A 227 -5.83 16.13 -7.71
CA VAL A 227 -4.60 15.44 -7.33
C VAL A 227 -3.42 16.41 -7.34
N GLY A 228 -2.50 16.23 -6.39
CA GLY A 228 -1.26 16.99 -6.27
C GLY A 228 -0.14 16.12 -5.72
N ILE A 229 1.06 16.23 -6.28
CA ILE A 229 2.24 15.54 -5.73
C ILE A 229 2.48 15.99 -4.30
N GLY A 230 2.67 15.04 -3.37
CA GLY A 230 2.98 15.34 -1.98
C GLY A 230 4.46 15.54 -1.68
N ALA A 231 4.83 15.36 -0.41
CA ALA A 231 6.21 15.46 0.04
C ALA A 231 7.13 14.54 -0.80
N ARG A 232 8.35 14.99 -1.09
CA ARG A 232 9.30 14.15 -1.86
C ARG A 232 9.79 12.99 -0.99
N PRO A 233 10.22 11.87 -1.60
CA PRO A 233 10.79 10.77 -0.85
C PRO A 233 11.94 11.24 0.06
N GLN A 234 11.79 11.01 1.36
CA GLN A 234 12.71 11.49 2.38
C GLN A 234 12.75 10.49 3.53
N ALA A 235 13.96 10.04 3.88
CA ALA A 235 14.19 9.22 5.06
C ALA A 235 14.09 10.08 6.34
N ASN A 236 13.53 9.51 7.41
CA ASN A 236 13.29 10.17 8.69
C ASN A 236 12.69 11.59 8.53
N PRO A 237 11.53 11.72 7.85
CA PRO A 237 11.04 13.02 7.41
C PRO A 237 10.54 13.89 8.57
N ILE A 238 10.12 13.29 9.69
CA ILE A 238 9.46 13.98 10.80
C ILE A 238 10.26 13.79 12.10
N SER A 239 10.76 14.90 12.65
CA SER A 239 11.45 14.90 13.94
C SER A 239 10.55 14.40 15.07
N GLY A 240 11.03 13.43 15.86
CA GLY A 240 10.29 12.85 16.99
C GLY A 240 9.38 11.68 16.60
N MET A 241 9.33 11.30 15.33
CA MET A 241 8.67 10.07 14.86
C MET A 241 9.74 9.09 14.35
N ASP A 242 10.62 8.62 15.24
CA ASP A 242 11.73 7.71 14.88
C ASP A 242 11.27 6.34 14.33
N TYR A 243 9.97 6.04 14.43
CA TYR A 243 9.33 4.87 13.82
C TYR A 243 8.82 5.14 12.39
N LEU A 244 8.89 6.37 11.87
CA LEU A 244 8.61 6.70 10.48
C LEU A 244 9.91 6.70 9.68
N ASP A 245 10.19 5.58 9.02
CA ASP A 245 11.43 5.37 8.28
C ASP A 245 11.51 6.32 7.06
N ALA A 246 10.41 6.52 6.33
CA ALA A 246 10.40 7.41 5.17
C ALA A 246 9.01 7.90 4.75
N PHE A 247 8.99 9.08 4.14
CA PHE A 247 8.05 9.36 3.06
C PHE A 247 8.59 8.73 1.79
N TYR A 248 7.73 8.07 1.03
CA TYR A 248 8.10 7.47 -0.25
C TYR A 248 6.99 7.65 -1.28
N TRP A 249 7.31 7.48 -2.55
CA TRP A 249 6.32 7.47 -3.63
C TRP A 249 6.15 6.02 -4.08
N VAL A 250 5.11 5.36 -3.58
CA VAL A 250 4.87 3.94 -3.91
C VAL A 250 4.09 3.85 -5.21
N LYS A 251 2.95 4.53 -5.31
CA LYS A 251 2.22 4.67 -6.57
C LYS A 251 2.93 5.68 -7.49
N PRO A 252 3.31 5.31 -8.72
CA PRO A 252 3.84 6.28 -9.67
C PRO A 252 2.72 7.23 -10.11
N LEU A 253 2.86 8.53 -9.82
CA LEU A 253 1.93 9.52 -10.33
C LEU A 253 1.97 9.51 -11.87
N GLY A 254 0.79 9.48 -12.47
CA GLY A 254 0.62 9.44 -13.93
C GLY A 254 0.26 8.05 -14.44
N GLU A 255 0.41 7.00 -13.64
CA GLU A 255 -0.20 5.72 -13.96
C GLU A 255 -1.66 5.71 -13.50
N SER A 256 -2.59 5.44 -14.41
CA SER A 256 -4.02 5.36 -14.11
C SER A 256 -4.32 4.33 -13.02
N ASP A 257 -5.34 4.60 -12.21
CA ASP A 257 -5.90 3.67 -11.24
C ASP A 257 -6.91 2.70 -11.88
N GLY A 258 -7.47 3.06 -13.05
CA GLY A 258 -8.50 2.28 -13.72
C GLY A 258 -9.14 3.02 -14.88
N THR A 259 -9.71 2.25 -15.82
CA THR A 259 -10.40 2.81 -16.99
C THR A 259 -11.71 3.46 -16.61
N SER A 260 -12.07 4.54 -17.29
CA SER A 260 -13.41 5.15 -17.17
C SER A 260 -14.39 4.68 -18.25
N ASP A 261 -13.98 3.73 -19.10
CA ASP A 261 -14.86 3.12 -20.09
C ASP A 261 -15.72 2.03 -19.42
N GLU A 262 -17.00 2.33 -19.22
CA GLU A 262 -17.98 1.43 -18.59
C GLU A 262 -18.16 0.09 -19.35
N SER A 263 -17.77 0.03 -20.62
CA SER A 263 -17.82 -1.20 -21.42
C SER A 263 -16.58 -2.08 -21.26
N ALA A 264 -15.52 -1.57 -20.64
CA ALA A 264 -14.28 -2.32 -20.45
C ALA A 264 -14.48 -3.46 -19.45
N LYS A 265 -13.85 -4.61 -19.73
CA LYS A 265 -13.93 -5.82 -18.90
C LYS A 265 -13.54 -5.57 -17.43
N ARG A 266 -12.65 -4.59 -17.20
CA ARG A 266 -12.05 -4.29 -15.88
C ARG A 266 -12.46 -2.91 -15.37
N TYR A 267 -13.60 -2.41 -15.85
CA TYR A 267 -14.19 -1.20 -15.31
C TYR A 267 -14.58 -1.41 -13.85
N ASP A 268 -14.15 -0.47 -13.00
CA ASP A 268 -14.61 -0.35 -11.62
C ASP A 268 -15.48 0.91 -11.49
N GLY A 269 -16.63 0.77 -10.82
CA GLY A 269 -17.58 1.86 -10.62
C GLY A 269 -16.98 3.10 -9.95
N TYR A 270 -15.94 2.96 -9.12
CA TYR A 270 -15.23 4.09 -8.51
C TYR A 270 -14.54 4.97 -9.56
N CYS A 271 -14.12 4.41 -10.70
CA CYS A 271 -13.55 5.17 -11.81
C CYS A 271 -14.60 5.94 -12.64
N GLY A 272 -15.89 5.65 -12.40
CA GLY A 272 -17.02 6.40 -12.95
C GLY A 272 -17.45 7.62 -12.14
N HIS A 273 -17.01 7.73 -10.88
CA HIS A 273 -17.45 8.78 -9.96
C HIS A 273 -17.15 10.19 -10.49
N ALA A 274 -17.96 11.18 -10.11
CA ALA A 274 -17.84 12.56 -10.61
C ALA A 274 -16.46 13.18 -10.34
N THR A 275 -15.82 12.76 -9.25
CA THR A 275 -14.50 13.20 -8.78
C THR A 275 -13.35 12.40 -9.39
N ALA A 276 -13.62 11.35 -10.17
CA ALA A 276 -12.61 10.63 -10.95
C ALA A 276 -12.37 11.33 -12.30
N MET A 277 -11.11 11.60 -12.61
CA MET A 277 -10.67 12.27 -13.84
C MET A 277 -10.96 11.39 -15.06
N LYS A 278 -11.57 11.98 -16.10
CA LYS A 278 -12.04 11.28 -17.30
C LYS A 278 -11.69 12.05 -18.59
N PRO A 279 -11.55 11.36 -19.73
CA PRO A 279 -11.49 9.90 -19.87
C PRO A 279 -10.16 9.35 -19.33
N ALA A 280 -10.20 8.23 -18.60
CA ALA A 280 -9.04 7.56 -18.03
C ALA A 280 -8.71 6.26 -18.79
N PRO A 281 -7.42 5.94 -19.02
CA PRO A 281 -7.00 4.68 -19.62
C PRO A 281 -7.04 3.54 -18.61
N GLU A 282 -6.74 2.32 -19.06
CA GLU A 282 -6.63 1.12 -18.20
C GLU A 282 -5.63 1.33 -17.05
N ALA A 283 -5.85 0.67 -15.91
CA ALA A 283 -4.97 0.81 -14.75
C ALA A 283 -3.51 0.45 -15.11
N GLY A 284 -2.56 1.23 -14.58
CA GLY A 284 -1.13 1.11 -14.88
C GLY A 284 -0.71 1.75 -16.21
N GLN A 285 -1.64 2.14 -17.09
CA GLN A 285 -1.29 2.89 -18.30
C GLN A 285 -1.05 4.36 -18.00
N TRP A 286 -0.23 5.00 -18.83
CA TRP A 286 0.07 6.42 -18.71
C TRP A 286 -1.17 7.31 -18.92
N PHE A 287 -1.42 8.21 -17.98
CA PHE A 287 -2.52 9.16 -17.94
C PHE A 287 -1.98 10.59 -17.84
N GLN A 288 -1.69 11.16 -19.02
CA GLN A 288 -1.06 12.48 -19.16
C GLN A 288 -1.76 13.60 -18.37
N LYS A 289 -3.09 13.72 -18.45
CA LYS A 289 -3.83 14.81 -17.78
C LYS A 289 -3.75 14.72 -16.26
N HIS A 290 -3.81 13.50 -15.73
CA HIS A 290 -3.70 13.27 -14.28
C HIS A 290 -2.28 13.58 -13.79
N PHE A 291 -1.27 13.24 -14.59
CA PHE A 291 0.12 13.62 -14.33
C PHE A 291 0.29 15.15 -14.32
N GLU A 292 -0.17 15.85 -15.36
CA GLU A 292 -0.10 17.31 -15.49
C GLU A 292 -0.75 18.02 -14.29
N GLN A 293 -1.98 17.64 -13.92
CA GLN A 293 -2.65 18.21 -12.76
C GLN A 293 -1.87 17.96 -11.46
N GLY A 294 -1.28 16.77 -11.30
CA GLY A 294 -0.46 16.47 -10.14
C GLY A 294 0.81 17.32 -10.04
N LEU A 295 1.42 17.70 -11.18
CA LEU A 295 2.55 18.64 -11.21
C LEU A 295 2.11 20.07 -10.87
N GLU A 296 1.01 20.54 -11.46
CA GLU A 296 0.47 21.88 -11.22
C GLU A 296 0.11 22.09 -9.75
N ASN A 297 -0.45 21.06 -9.13
CA ASN A 297 -0.86 21.04 -7.72
C ASN A 297 0.22 20.40 -6.82
N ALA A 298 1.49 20.40 -7.20
CA ALA A 298 2.52 19.84 -6.32
C ALA A 298 2.65 20.66 -5.03
N ASN A 299 2.65 19.99 -3.88
CA ASN A 299 2.89 20.59 -2.57
C ASN A 299 3.81 19.71 -1.71
N PRO A 300 5.06 20.13 -1.46
CA PRO A 300 5.65 21.41 -1.89
C PRO A 300 5.75 21.58 -3.42
N PRO A 301 5.72 22.81 -3.95
CA PRO A 301 5.91 23.08 -5.38
C PRO A 301 7.21 22.47 -5.93
N LEU A 302 7.20 22.10 -7.22
CA LEU A 302 8.33 21.48 -7.93
C LEU A 302 9.47 22.47 -8.25
#